data_AF-A0A655DDG5-F1
#
_entry.id   AF-A0A655DDG5-F1
#
_cell.length_a   1.000
_cell.length_b   1.000
_cell.length_c   1.000
_cell.angle_alpha   90.00
_cell.angle_beta   90.00
_cell.angle_gamma   90.00
#
_symmetry.space_group_name_H-M   'P 1'
#
loop_
_entity.id
_entity.type
_entity.pdbx_description
1 polymer ?
#
loop_
_entity_poly.entity_id
_entity_poly.type
_entity_poly.pdbx_seq_one_letter_code
_entity_poly.pdbx_strand_id
1 'polypeptide(L)'
;MPLLHLVQGEDSYLTPAGLRFCADQLGLTGAEVSAVASFYTMYRRRPTGEYLVGVCTNTLCAVMGGDAIFDRLKEHLGVGHDETTSDGVVTLQHIECNAACDYAPVVMVNWEFFDNQTPESARELVDSLRSDTPKAPTRGAPLCGFRQTSRILAGLPDQRPDEGQGGPGAPTLAGLQVARKNDMQAPPTPGADE
;
A
#
# COMPACT_ATOMS: atom_id res chain seq x y z
N MET A 1 8.44 2.31 15.82
CA MET A 1 7.66 2.17 14.57
C MET A 1 8.31 1.14 13.63
N PRO A 2 9.55 1.32 13.11
CA PRO A 2 10.20 0.28 12.28
C PRO A 2 10.27 -1.11 12.95
N LEU A 3 10.48 -1.16 14.27
CA LEU A 3 10.47 -2.42 15.03
C LEU A 3 9.13 -3.18 14.95
N LEU A 4 7.99 -2.47 14.86
CA LEU A 4 6.68 -3.09 14.68
C LEU A 4 6.55 -3.69 13.28
N HIS A 5 7.08 -3.00 12.25
CA HIS A 5 7.18 -3.59 10.92
C HIS A 5 8.08 -4.82 10.92
N LEU A 6 9.19 -4.83 11.68
CA LEU A 6 10.04 -6.01 11.78
C LEU A 6 9.31 -7.20 12.40
N VAL A 7 8.55 -6.99 13.48
CA VAL A 7 7.70 -8.02 14.10
C VAL A 7 6.68 -8.56 13.10
N GLN A 8 6.01 -7.69 12.33
CA GLN A 8 5.09 -8.13 11.27
C GLN A 8 5.79 -8.88 10.14
N GLY A 9 7.03 -8.48 9.83
CA GLY A 9 7.89 -9.22 8.90
C GLY A 9 8.13 -10.65 9.35
N GLU A 10 8.02 -10.92 10.65
CA GLU A 10 8.20 -12.25 11.22
C GLU A 10 6.89 -13.01 11.46
N ASP A 11 5.86 -12.37 11.98
CA ASP A 11 4.61 -13.05 12.35
C ASP A 11 3.43 -12.80 11.38
N SER A 12 3.61 -11.98 10.33
CA SER A 12 2.57 -11.41 9.45
C SER A 12 1.57 -10.44 10.11
N TYR A 13 1.64 -10.29 11.43
CA TYR A 13 0.85 -9.34 12.22
C TYR A 13 1.51 -9.12 13.60
N LEU A 14 1.00 -8.17 14.38
CA LEU A 14 1.49 -7.89 15.72
C LEU A 14 0.85 -8.82 16.74
N THR A 15 1.62 -9.82 17.15
CA THR A 15 1.25 -10.72 18.25
C THR A 15 1.42 -10.04 19.62
N PRO A 16 0.72 -10.49 20.69
CA PRO A 16 1.00 -10.01 22.04
C PRO A 16 2.46 -10.18 22.46
N ALA A 17 3.10 -11.28 22.02
CA ALA A 17 4.53 -11.52 22.24
C ALA A 17 5.39 -10.50 21.49
N GLY A 18 5.07 -10.18 20.24
CA GLY A 18 5.76 -9.16 19.46
C GLY A 18 5.63 -7.74 20.02
N LEU A 19 4.44 -7.37 20.52
CA LEU A 19 4.23 -6.11 21.23
C LEU A 19 5.06 -6.05 22.53
N ARG A 20 5.08 -7.16 23.28
CA ARG A 20 5.89 -7.26 24.50
C ARG A 20 7.38 -7.14 24.20
N PHE A 21 7.86 -7.83 23.16
CA PHE A 21 9.24 -7.72 22.68
C PHE A 21 9.61 -6.27 22.35
N CYS A 22 8.75 -5.54 21.63
CA CYS A 22 9.00 -4.13 21.33
C CYS A 22 9.08 -3.25 22.58
N ALA A 23 8.19 -3.50 23.55
CA ALA A 23 8.16 -2.76 24.82
C ALA A 23 9.46 -2.99 25.61
N ASP A 24 9.84 -4.25 25.79
CA ASP A 24 11.06 -4.63 26.52
C ASP A 24 12.32 -4.08 25.82
N GLN A 25 12.41 -4.15 24.50
CA GLN A 25 13.57 -3.69 23.73
C GLN A 25 13.76 -2.16 23.76
N LEU A 26 12.67 -1.40 23.90
CA LEU A 26 12.68 0.07 23.86
C LEU A 26 12.58 0.71 25.26
N GLY A 27 12.42 -0.10 26.32
CA GLY A 27 12.18 0.42 27.67
C GLY A 27 10.84 1.15 27.81
N LEU A 28 9.84 0.73 27.03
CA LEU A 28 8.48 1.29 27.03
C LEU A 28 7.51 0.35 27.73
N THR A 29 6.34 0.87 28.10
CA THR A 29 5.23 0.04 28.56
C THR A 29 4.53 -0.64 27.38
N GLY A 30 3.91 -1.81 27.62
CA GLY A 30 3.06 -2.46 26.62
C GLY A 30 1.88 -1.58 26.17
N ALA A 31 1.40 -0.69 27.03
CA ALA A 31 0.31 0.25 26.71
C ALA A 31 0.75 1.29 25.67
N GLU A 32 1.94 1.88 25.82
CA GLU A 32 2.47 2.85 24.85
C GLU A 32 2.68 2.22 23.47
N VAL A 33 3.25 1.01 23.42
CA VAL A 33 3.45 0.28 22.16
C VAL A 33 2.11 -0.09 21.53
N SER A 34 1.15 -0.58 22.33
CA SER A 34 -0.20 -0.93 21.87
C SER A 34 -0.96 0.29 21.34
N ALA A 35 -0.81 1.46 21.96
CA ALA A 35 -1.39 2.71 21.49
C ALA A 35 -0.90 3.05 20.07
N VAL A 36 0.41 2.97 19.81
CA VAL A 36 0.97 3.18 18.46
C VAL A 36 0.50 2.11 17.47
N ALA A 37 0.51 0.84 17.88
CA ALA A 37 0.12 -0.31 17.05
C ALA A 37 -1.36 -0.30 16.65
N SER A 38 -2.22 0.32 17.46
CA SER A 38 -3.65 0.45 17.19
C SER A 38 -4.03 1.76 16.48
N PHE A 39 -3.18 2.78 16.58
CA PHE A 39 -3.41 4.07 15.96
C PHE A 39 -3.12 4.06 14.45
N TYR A 40 -1.99 3.48 14.03
CA TYR A 40 -1.63 3.44 12.61
C TYR A 40 -2.18 2.19 11.91
N THR A 41 -2.97 2.39 10.86
CA THR A 41 -3.65 1.33 10.10
C THR A 41 -2.69 0.38 9.36
N MET A 42 -1.44 0.81 9.11
CA MET A 42 -0.39 -0.03 8.53
C MET A 42 0.05 -1.18 9.43
N TYR A 43 -0.30 -1.12 10.72
CA TYR A 43 -0.01 -2.17 11.66
C TYR A 43 -1.16 -3.17 11.78
N ARG A 44 -0.90 -4.40 11.36
CA ARG A 44 -1.86 -5.50 11.31
C ARG A 44 -1.96 -6.14 12.68
N ARG A 45 -3.17 -6.21 13.23
CA ARG A 45 -3.45 -6.85 14.54
C ARG A 45 -4.16 -8.20 14.41
N ARG A 46 -4.30 -8.69 13.17
CA ARG A 46 -4.85 -10.00 12.80
C ARG A 46 -3.98 -10.62 11.70
N PRO A 47 -3.94 -11.96 11.59
CA PRO A 47 -3.19 -12.64 10.54
C PRO A 47 -3.47 -12.05 9.17
N THR A 48 -2.41 -11.59 8.49
CA THR A 48 -2.48 -11.04 7.14
C THR A 48 -1.91 -12.08 6.18
N GLY A 49 -2.58 -12.25 5.04
CA GLY A 49 -2.16 -13.15 3.99
C GLY A 49 -0.89 -12.70 3.30
N GLU A 50 -0.44 -13.48 2.33
CA GLU A 50 0.78 -13.16 1.57
C GLU A 50 0.68 -11.82 0.84
N TYR A 51 -0.54 -11.44 0.42
CA TYR A 51 -0.82 -10.19 -0.28
C TYR A 51 -1.93 -9.41 0.42
N LEU A 52 -1.59 -8.25 0.96
CA LEU A 52 -2.53 -7.25 1.45
C LEU A 52 -3.01 -6.39 0.27
N VAL A 53 -4.24 -6.62 -0.18
CA VAL A 53 -4.87 -5.95 -1.32
C VAL A 53 -5.78 -4.83 -0.79
N GLY A 54 -5.38 -3.59 -1.02
CA GLY A 54 -6.12 -2.40 -0.64
C GLY A 54 -6.76 -1.69 -1.84
N VAL A 55 -8.06 -1.46 -1.81
CA VAL A 55 -8.78 -0.70 -2.85
C VAL A 55 -9.06 0.71 -2.35
N CYS A 56 -8.58 1.73 -3.06
CA CYS A 56 -8.86 3.11 -2.68
C CYS A 56 -10.33 3.45 -2.96
N THR A 57 -11.08 3.82 -1.92
CA THR A 57 -12.49 4.22 -2.02
C THR A 57 -12.70 5.68 -1.61
N ASN A 58 -11.62 6.47 -1.53
CA ASN A 58 -11.73 7.89 -1.27
C ASN A 58 -12.23 8.64 -2.53
N THR A 59 -12.70 9.88 -2.38
CA THR A 59 -13.58 10.61 -3.29
C THR A 59 -13.29 10.42 -4.77
N LEU A 60 -12.06 10.68 -5.24
CA LEU A 60 -11.76 10.55 -6.67
C LEU A 60 -11.80 9.10 -7.15
N CYS A 61 -11.22 8.16 -6.40
CA CYS A 61 -11.26 6.75 -6.77
C CYS A 61 -12.70 6.22 -6.71
N ALA A 62 -13.49 6.60 -5.71
CA ALA A 62 -14.91 6.26 -5.63
C ALA A 62 -15.68 6.70 -6.89
N VAL A 63 -15.54 7.96 -7.30
CA VAL A 63 -16.14 8.50 -8.55
C VAL A 63 -15.69 7.73 -9.78
N MET A 64 -14.42 7.31 -9.82
CA MET A 64 -13.84 6.60 -10.96
C MET A 64 -14.12 5.08 -10.95
N GLY A 65 -14.78 4.53 -9.92
CA GLY A 65 -15.18 3.12 -9.84
C GLY A 65 -14.51 2.29 -8.74
N GLY A 66 -13.83 2.91 -7.78
CA GLY A 66 -13.18 2.25 -6.65
C GLY A 66 -14.13 1.43 -5.77
N ASP A 67 -15.34 1.95 -5.50
CA ASP A 67 -16.36 1.22 -4.74
C ASP A 67 -16.82 -0.05 -5.51
N ALA A 68 -17.02 0.09 -6.82
CA ALA A 68 -17.39 -1.04 -7.68
C ALA A 68 -16.29 -2.11 -7.75
N ILE A 69 -15.01 -1.70 -7.75
CA ILE A 69 -13.88 -2.64 -7.63
C ILE A 69 -13.93 -3.36 -6.30
N PHE A 70 -14.10 -2.64 -5.19
CA PHE A 70 -14.09 -3.23 -3.86
C PHE A 70 -15.22 -4.26 -3.68
N ASP A 71 -16.45 -3.92 -4.10
CA ASP A 71 -17.58 -4.84 -4.03
C ASP A 71 -17.39 -6.05 -4.94
N ARG A 72 -16.87 -5.86 -6.16
CA ARG A 72 -16.56 -6.96 -7.07
C ARG A 72 -15.55 -7.94 -6.47
N LEU A 73 -14.51 -7.43 -5.80
CA LEU A 73 -13.50 -8.26 -5.16
C LEU A 73 -14.05 -8.99 -3.93
N LYS A 74 -14.93 -8.35 -3.13
CA LYS A 74 -15.59 -9.01 -2.01
C LYS A 74 -16.42 -10.21 -2.46
N GLU A 75 -17.23 -10.03 -3.51
CA GLU A 75 -18.04 -11.13 -4.09
C GLU A 75 -17.16 -12.26 -4.63
N HIS A 76 -16.09 -11.91 -5.37
CA HIS A 76 -15.22 -12.88 -6.02
C HIS A 76 -14.37 -13.69 -5.03
N LEU A 77 -13.84 -13.03 -3.99
CA LEU A 77 -12.98 -13.66 -2.99
C LEU A 77 -13.76 -14.27 -1.82
N GLY A 78 -15.03 -13.88 -1.64
CA GLY A 78 -15.86 -14.32 -0.52
C GLY A 78 -15.40 -13.79 0.85
N VAL A 79 -14.72 -12.64 0.86
CA VAL A 79 -14.20 -11.98 2.08
C VAL A 79 -14.59 -10.51 2.12
N GLY A 80 -14.74 -9.95 3.31
CA GLY A 80 -15.06 -8.55 3.56
C GLY A 80 -13.84 -7.66 3.73
N HIS A 81 -14.08 -6.47 4.29
CA HIS A 81 -13.00 -5.59 4.72
C HIS A 81 -12.19 -6.25 5.82
N ASP A 82 -10.87 -6.25 5.61
CA ASP A 82 -9.88 -6.59 6.62
C ASP A 82 -9.97 -8.08 7.01
N GLU A 83 -10.45 -8.90 6.07
CA GLU A 83 -10.57 -10.35 6.13
C GLU A 83 -9.64 -11.02 5.11
N THR A 84 -9.26 -12.27 5.40
CA THR A 84 -8.30 -13.04 4.62
C THR A 84 -8.98 -14.25 4.00
N THR A 85 -8.65 -14.55 2.74
CA THR A 85 -9.15 -15.73 2.03
C THR A 85 -8.78 -17.03 2.75
N SER A 86 -9.57 -18.09 2.57
CA SER A 86 -9.37 -19.36 3.28
C SER A 86 -8.07 -20.09 2.93
N ASP A 87 -7.48 -19.79 1.78
CA ASP A 87 -6.14 -20.24 1.38
C ASP A 87 -5.00 -19.42 2.00
N GLY A 88 -5.31 -18.35 2.74
CA GLY A 88 -4.34 -17.48 3.41
C GLY A 88 -3.57 -16.56 2.46
N VAL A 89 -3.96 -16.44 1.20
CA VAL A 89 -3.17 -15.72 0.19
C VAL A 89 -3.51 -14.22 0.16
N VAL A 90 -4.79 -13.85 0.16
CA VAL A 90 -5.22 -12.46 -0.02
C VAL A 90 -5.93 -11.96 1.24
N THR A 91 -5.48 -10.84 1.79
CA THR A 91 -6.25 -10.02 2.73
C THR A 91 -6.80 -8.81 1.99
N LEU A 92 -8.12 -8.66 1.94
CA LEU A 92 -8.78 -7.57 1.24
C LEU A 92 -9.07 -6.42 2.20
N GLN A 93 -8.80 -5.17 1.83
CA GLN A 93 -9.21 -4.00 2.60
C GLN A 93 -9.67 -2.85 1.69
N HIS A 94 -10.63 -2.05 2.16
CA HIS A 94 -10.80 -0.71 1.58
C HIS A 94 -9.76 0.19 2.24
N ILE A 95 -9.20 1.11 1.47
CA ILE A 95 -8.21 2.08 1.95
C ILE A 95 -8.62 3.50 1.59
N GLU A 96 -8.11 4.44 2.37
CA GLU A 96 -8.24 5.86 2.10
C GLU A 96 -7.25 6.33 1.02
N CYS A 97 -7.17 7.65 0.82
CA CYS A 97 -6.32 8.25 -0.20
C CYS A 97 -4.83 7.87 -0.03
N ASN A 98 -4.21 7.36 -1.10
CA ASN A 98 -2.78 7.06 -1.19
C ASN A 98 -2.03 8.03 -2.12
N ALA A 99 -2.59 9.22 -2.35
CA ALA A 99 -1.98 10.30 -3.13
C ALA A 99 -1.58 9.94 -4.58
N ALA A 100 -2.27 8.97 -5.19
CA ALA A 100 -2.09 8.55 -6.59
C ALA A 100 -3.35 8.87 -7.44
N CYS A 101 -3.95 10.02 -7.16
CA CYS A 101 -5.23 10.45 -7.74
C CYS A 101 -5.19 10.63 -9.27
N ASP A 102 -4.04 10.98 -9.81
CA ASP A 102 -3.74 11.08 -11.24
C ASP A 102 -3.78 9.73 -11.98
N TYR A 103 -3.90 8.62 -11.24
CA TYR A 103 -3.98 7.24 -11.72
C TYR A 103 -5.25 6.49 -11.27
N ALA A 104 -6.24 7.20 -10.73
CA ALA A 104 -7.46 6.60 -10.21
C ALA A 104 -8.25 5.80 -11.27
N PRO A 105 -8.89 4.67 -10.91
CA PRO A 105 -8.89 4.01 -9.60
C PRO A 105 -7.59 3.26 -9.29
N VAL A 106 -7.17 3.30 -8.03
CA VAL A 106 -5.92 2.69 -7.56
C VAL A 106 -6.20 1.53 -6.62
N VAL A 107 -5.56 0.39 -6.91
CA VAL A 107 -5.42 -0.74 -5.99
C VAL A 107 -3.96 -0.80 -5.54
N MET A 108 -3.72 -1.13 -4.27
CA MET A 108 -2.39 -1.38 -3.75
C MET A 108 -2.26 -2.83 -3.32
N VAL A 109 -1.13 -3.45 -3.63
CA VAL A 109 -0.79 -4.79 -3.13
C VAL A 109 0.54 -4.70 -2.43
N ASN A 110 0.56 -4.94 -1.12
CA ASN A 110 1.77 -4.82 -0.29
C ASN A 110 2.56 -3.53 -0.58
N TRP A 111 1.88 -2.37 -0.52
CA TRP A 111 2.45 -1.04 -0.77
C TRP A 111 2.90 -0.72 -2.20
N GLU A 112 2.76 -1.65 -3.14
CA GLU A 112 3.00 -1.39 -4.56
C GLU A 112 1.71 -0.98 -5.28
N PHE A 113 1.81 -0.09 -6.27
CA PHE A 113 0.66 0.50 -6.95
C PHE A 113 0.24 -0.31 -8.18
N PHE A 114 -1.07 -0.51 -8.29
CA PHE A 114 -1.78 -1.00 -9.47
C PHE A 114 -2.76 0.07 -9.88
N ASP A 115 -2.33 0.85 -10.86
CA ASP A 115 -2.98 2.06 -11.36
C ASP A 115 -4.07 1.73 -12.39
N ASN A 116 -5.00 2.66 -12.64
CA ASN A 116 -6.05 2.61 -13.66
C ASN A 116 -6.87 1.30 -13.64
N GLN A 117 -7.19 0.78 -12.46
CA GLN A 117 -7.87 -0.50 -12.33
C GLN A 117 -9.35 -0.38 -12.71
N THR A 118 -9.88 -1.46 -13.27
CA THR A 118 -11.31 -1.71 -13.46
C THR A 118 -11.74 -2.90 -12.59
N PRO A 119 -13.05 -3.13 -12.39
CA PRO A 119 -13.53 -4.33 -11.68
C PRO A 119 -12.97 -5.63 -12.27
N GLU A 120 -12.87 -5.72 -13.60
CA GLU A 120 -12.31 -6.87 -14.31
C GLU A 120 -10.80 -7.00 -14.10
N SER A 121 -10.04 -5.91 -14.28
CA SER A 121 -8.57 -5.97 -14.14
C SER A 121 -8.16 -6.27 -12.70
N ALA A 122 -8.89 -5.73 -11.71
CA ALA A 122 -8.67 -6.00 -10.31
C ALA A 122 -8.98 -7.46 -9.94
N ARG A 123 -10.04 -8.05 -10.53
CA ARG A 123 -10.34 -9.48 -10.39
C ARG A 123 -9.19 -10.34 -10.93
N GLU A 124 -8.72 -10.03 -12.13
CA GLU A 124 -7.57 -10.73 -12.72
C GLU A 124 -6.28 -10.54 -11.91
N LEU A 125 -6.09 -9.36 -11.30
CA LEU A 125 -4.97 -9.11 -10.41
C LEU A 125 -5.02 -10.07 -9.23
N VAL A 126 -6.13 -10.14 -8.48
CA VAL A 126 -6.22 -11.04 -7.32
C VAL A 126 -6.16 -12.52 -7.70
N ASP A 127 -6.63 -12.90 -8.89
CA ASP A 127 -6.44 -14.26 -9.42
C ASP A 127 -4.95 -14.54 -9.68
N SER A 128 -4.22 -13.58 -10.26
CA SER A 128 -2.79 -13.74 -10.51
C SER A 128 -1.98 -13.87 -9.21
N LEU A 129 -2.37 -13.17 -8.15
CA LEU A 129 -1.74 -13.28 -6.81
C LEU A 129 -1.92 -14.66 -6.18
N ARG A 130 -2.97 -15.38 -6.57
CA ARG A 130 -3.27 -16.75 -6.12
C ARG A 130 -2.71 -17.82 -7.07
N SER A 131 -1.92 -17.40 -8.06
CA SER A 131 -1.22 -18.27 -9.00
C SER A 131 0.30 -18.15 -8.80
N ASP A 132 1.08 -19.00 -9.48
CA ASP A 132 2.55 -18.96 -9.42
C ASP A 132 3.15 -17.76 -10.20
N THR A 133 2.34 -16.91 -10.83
CA THR A 133 2.82 -15.79 -11.67
C THR A 133 2.05 -14.50 -11.38
N PRO A 134 2.32 -13.83 -10.24
CA PRO A 134 1.66 -12.58 -9.90
C PRO A 134 1.98 -11.49 -10.94
N LYS A 135 0.98 -10.68 -11.29
CA LYS A 135 1.17 -9.51 -12.15
C LYS A 135 2.13 -8.53 -11.47
N ALA A 136 3.06 -7.96 -12.25
CA ALA A 136 3.93 -6.90 -11.77
C ALA A 136 3.13 -5.63 -11.45
N PRO A 137 3.56 -4.82 -10.46
CA PRO A 137 2.99 -3.51 -10.22
C PRO A 137 3.06 -2.62 -11.45
N THR A 138 2.17 -1.64 -11.55
CA THR A 138 2.28 -0.62 -12.60
C THR A 138 3.34 0.41 -12.24
N ARG A 139 3.56 0.63 -10.94
CA ARG A 139 4.48 1.61 -10.40
C ARG A 139 4.90 1.20 -8.99
N GLY A 140 6.20 1.30 -8.72
CA GLY A 140 6.79 0.89 -7.45
C GLY A 140 7.94 -0.11 -7.61
N ALA A 141 8.29 -0.82 -6.55
CA ALA A 141 9.28 -1.88 -6.59
C ALA A 141 8.66 -3.20 -7.08
N PRO A 142 9.47 -4.20 -7.48
CA PRO A 142 8.94 -5.53 -7.76
C PRO A 142 8.06 -6.04 -6.60
N LEU A 143 7.01 -6.78 -6.90
CA LEU A 143 6.12 -7.30 -5.85
C LEU A 143 6.84 -8.37 -5.00
N CYS A 144 6.61 -8.37 -3.69
CA CYS A 144 6.94 -9.50 -2.82
C CYS A 144 5.85 -9.72 -1.77
N GLY A 145 6.01 -10.81 -1.01
CA GLY A 145 5.16 -11.13 0.12
C GLY A 145 5.08 -10.06 1.19
N PHE A 146 3.98 -10.06 1.95
CA PHE A 146 3.70 -9.10 3.01
C PHE A 146 4.80 -9.10 4.08
N ARG A 147 5.30 -10.28 4.46
CA ARG A 147 6.40 -10.44 5.42
C ARG A 147 7.68 -9.79 4.92
N GLN A 148 8.06 -10.04 3.67
CA GLN A 148 9.25 -9.42 3.07
C GLN A 148 9.10 -7.90 2.93
N THR A 149 7.93 -7.43 2.48
CA THR A 149 7.63 -6.00 2.42
C THR A 149 7.74 -5.34 3.78
N SER A 150 7.21 -5.97 4.83
CA SER A 150 7.31 -5.46 6.20
C SER A 150 8.77 -5.38 6.69
N ARG A 151 9.64 -6.30 6.27
CA ARG A 151 11.08 -6.22 6.56
C ARG A 151 11.74 -5.02 5.88
N ILE A 152 11.39 -4.74 4.63
CA ILE A 152 11.87 -3.57 3.89
C ILE A 152 11.40 -2.28 4.59
N LEU A 153 10.12 -2.20 4.97
CA LEU A 153 9.57 -1.08 5.74
C LEU A 153 10.20 -0.92 7.14
N ALA A 154 10.76 -2.00 7.70
CA ALA A 154 11.54 -1.94 8.93
C ALA A 154 12.94 -1.34 8.74
N GLY A 155 13.33 -1.01 7.50
CA GLY A 155 14.63 -0.43 7.14
C GLY A 155 15.69 -1.46 6.76
N LEU A 156 15.32 -2.73 6.54
CA LEU A 156 16.25 -3.72 5.99
C LEU A 156 16.43 -3.49 4.48
N PRO A 157 17.64 -3.69 3.95
CA PRO A 157 17.92 -3.42 2.54
C PRO A 157 17.11 -4.35 1.63
N ASP A 158 16.50 -3.77 0.61
CA ASP A 158 15.94 -4.52 -0.51
C ASP A 158 17.07 -4.87 -1.50
N GLN A 159 17.28 -6.16 -1.71
CA GLN A 159 18.32 -6.68 -2.62
C GLN A 159 17.78 -6.98 -4.02
N ARG A 160 16.48 -6.83 -4.22
CA ARG A 160 15.84 -7.07 -5.52
C ARG A 160 16.22 -5.96 -6.51
N PRO A 161 16.29 -6.28 -7.82
CA PRO A 161 16.65 -5.28 -8.82
C PRO A 161 15.59 -4.17 -8.87
N ASP A 162 16.06 -2.93 -9.03
CA ASP A 162 15.19 -1.83 -9.41
C ASP A 162 14.84 -1.98 -10.90
N GLU A 163 13.56 -2.25 -11.19
CA GLU A 163 13.05 -2.41 -12.55
C GLU A 163 12.75 -1.07 -13.25
N GLY A 164 13.13 0.06 -12.64
CA GLY A 164 12.92 1.39 -13.20
C GLY A 164 11.44 1.81 -13.22
N GLN A 165 10.61 1.13 -12.43
CA GLN A 165 9.21 1.48 -12.19
C GLN A 165 9.05 2.57 -11.12
N GLY A 166 10.16 3.09 -10.58
CA GLY A 166 10.21 4.25 -9.71
C GLY A 166 10.21 5.57 -10.47
N GLY A 167 9.37 6.52 -10.06
CA GLY A 167 9.37 7.89 -10.58
C GLY A 167 7.97 8.42 -10.94
N PRO A 168 7.86 9.73 -11.26
CA PRO A 168 6.61 10.33 -11.70
C PRO A 168 6.29 9.90 -13.13
N GLY A 169 5.13 9.29 -13.35
CA GLY A 169 4.71 8.92 -14.71
C GLY A 169 4.06 10.08 -15.46
N ALA A 170 3.57 9.80 -16.67
CA ALA A 170 3.08 10.84 -17.58
C ALA A 170 1.91 11.68 -16.99
N PRO A 171 0.88 11.11 -16.34
CA PRO A 171 -0.16 11.88 -15.66
C PRO A 171 0.39 12.89 -14.63
N THR A 172 1.31 12.46 -13.77
CA THR A 172 1.95 13.33 -12.76
C THR A 172 2.68 14.50 -13.40
N LEU A 173 3.33 14.26 -14.56
CA LEU A 173 4.16 15.25 -15.25
C LEU A 173 3.37 16.16 -16.20
N ALA A 174 2.09 15.90 -16.44
CA ALA A 174 1.28 16.62 -17.43
C ALA A 174 1.26 18.13 -17.16
N GLY A 175 1.05 18.54 -15.91
CA GLY A 175 1.06 19.95 -15.51
C GLY A 175 2.43 20.61 -15.74
N LEU A 176 3.52 19.91 -15.42
CA LEU A 176 4.89 20.41 -15.64
C LEU A 176 5.20 20.59 -17.13
N GLN A 177 4.77 19.65 -17.98
CA GLN A 177 4.95 19.74 -19.42
C GLN A 177 4.20 20.96 -20.00
N VAL A 178 2.97 21.20 -19.56
CA VAL A 178 2.20 22.39 -19.94
C VAL A 178 2.88 23.67 -19.46
N ALA A 179 3.36 23.71 -18.22
CA ALA A 179 4.07 24.86 -17.67
C ALA A 179 5.30 25.23 -18.50
N ARG A 180 6.15 24.25 -18.83
CA ARG A 180 7.35 24.44 -19.66
C ARG A 180 7.01 24.91 -21.08
N LYS A 181 5.97 24.34 -21.70
CA LYS A 181 5.54 24.73 -23.05
C LYS A 181 5.07 26.18 -23.13
N ASN A 182 4.52 26.71 -22.04
CA ASN A 182 3.98 28.07 -21.96
C ASN A 182 4.92 29.05 -21.23
N ASP A 183 6.16 28.64 -20.95
CA ASP A 183 7.13 29.43 -20.16
C ASP A 183 6.54 29.98 -18.85
N MET A 184 5.70 29.17 -18.18
CA MET A 184 5.07 29.56 -16.93
C MET A 184 6.10 29.50 -15.81
N GLN A 185 6.29 30.62 -15.11
CA GLN A 185 7.15 30.71 -13.94
C GLN A 185 6.32 30.98 -12.69
N ALA A 186 6.78 30.46 -11.55
CA ALA A 186 6.20 30.83 -10.28
C ALA A 186 6.41 32.35 -10.07
N PRO A 187 5.44 33.06 -9.46
CA PRO A 187 5.65 34.44 -9.07
C PRO A 187 6.85 34.52 -8.11
N PRO A 188 7.59 35.66 -8.09
CA PRO A 188 8.69 35.83 -7.15
C PRO A 188 8.20 35.68 -5.72
N THR A 189 8.99 35.02 -4.87
CA THR A 189 8.68 34.92 -3.44
C THR A 189 8.84 36.31 -2.80
N PRO A 190 7.83 36.84 -2.11
CA PRO A 190 7.96 38.12 -1.42
C PRO A 190 9.12 38.07 -0.41
N GLY A 191 10.06 39.02 -0.49
CA GLY A 191 11.19 39.14 0.43
C GLY A 191 12.40 38.25 0.15
N ALA A 192 12.52 37.63 -1.03
CA ALA A 192 13.69 36.81 -1.37
C ALA A 192 14.99 37.60 -1.58
N ASP A 193 14.90 38.93 -1.69
CA ASP A 193 16.02 39.86 -1.87
C ASP A 193 16.31 40.73 -0.61
N GLU A 194 15.65 40.45 0.53
CA GLU A 194 15.93 41.06 1.85
C GLU A 194 16.71 40.10 2.76
#